data_AF-A0A524D5H0-F1
#
_entry.id   AF-A0A524D5H0-F1
#
_cell.length_a   1.000
_cell.length_b   1.000
_cell.length_c   1.000
_cell.angle_alpha   90.00
_cell.angle_beta   90.00
_cell.angle_gamma   90.00
#
_symmetry.space_group_name_H-M   'P 1'
#
loop_
_entity.id
_entity.type
_entity.pdbx_description
1 polymer ?
#
loop_
_entity_poly.entity_id
_entity_poly.type
_entity_poly.pdbx_seq_one_letter_code
_entity_poly.pdbx_strand_id
1 'polypeptide(L)'
;MSKKPQLSDISGVGEALEEKLRAAGVKTVNSLSKADPKKLAEKVDGLGEKSAKDFVKQAQKLVGPPKKKAKEKKPKAKKPKKKKD
;
A
#
# COMPACT_ATOMS: atom_id res chain seq x y z
N MET A 1 11.79 15.46 -16.09
CA MET A 1 11.48 15.22 -14.67
C MET A 1 10.88 13.84 -14.53
N SER A 2 11.56 12.88 -13.88
CA SER A 2 11.02 11.51 -13.74
C SER A 2 9.91 11.49 -12.70
N LYS A 3 8.66 11.38 -13.15
CA LYS A 3 7.46 11.31 -12.31
C LYS A 3 7.51 10.01 -11.50
N LYS A 4 7.56 10.11 -10.17
CA LYS A 4 7.46 8.94 -9.28
C LYS A 4 5.99 8.53 -9.21
N PRO A 5 5.63 7.26 -9.47
CA PRO A 5 4.26 6.82 -9.37
C PRO A 5 3.78 6.99 -7.91
N GLN A 6 2.65 7.68 -7.75
CA GLN A 6 2.02 7.95 -6.45
C GLN A 6 0.79 7.07 -6.27
N LEU A 7 0.31 6.95 -5.03
CA LEU A 7 -0.88 6.16 -4.75
C LEU A 7 -2.12 6.80 -5.39
N SER A 8 -2.18 8.14 -5.46
CA SER A 8 -3.22 8.87 -6.20
C SER A 8 -3.20 8.67 -7.72
N ASP A 9 -2.16 8.03 -8.29
CA ASP A 9 -2.12 7.66 -9.71
C ASP A 9 -3.00 6.43 -10.00
N ILE A 10 -3.39 5.69 -8.95
CA ILE A 10 -4.19 4.49 -9.03
C ILE A 10 -5.67 4.87 -9.08
N SER A 11 -6.35 4.46 -10.13
CA SER A 11 -7.77 4.77 -10.30
C SER A 11 -8.61 4.10 -9.21
N GLY A 12 -9.37 4.89 -8.46
CA GLY A 12 -10.12 4.47 -7.28
C GLY A 12 -9.41 4.72 -5.94
N VAL A 13 -8.20 5.27 -5.95
CA VAL A 13 -7.52 5.77 -4.74
C VAL A 13 -7.69 7.28 -4.64
N GLY A 14 -8.63 7.72 -3.81
CA GLY A 14 -8.76 9.13 -3.42
C GLY A 14 -7.87 9.51 -2.23
N GLU A 15 -7.80 10.79 -1.89
CA GLU A 15 -7.01 11.31 -0.75
C GLU A 15 -7.31 10.59 0.58
N ALA A 16 -8.60 10.34 0.87
CA ALA A 16 -9.01 9.64 2.08
C ALA A 16 -8.44 8.21 2.15
N LEU A 17 -8.45 7.49 1.01
CA LEU A 17 -7.91 6.14 0.94
C LEU A 17 -6.38 6.15 1.00
N GLU A 18 -5.77 7.13 0.33
CA GLU A 18 -4.32 7.35 0.34
C GLU A 18 -3.81 7.59 1.77
N GLU A 19 -4.52 8.41 2.55
CA GLU A 19 -4.16 8.69 3.93
C GLU A 19 -4.27 7.44 4.82
N LYS A 20 -5.35 6.66 4.68
CA LYS A 20 -5.50 5.38 5.38
C LYS A 20 -4.41 4.37 4.98
N LEU A 21 -4.06 4.30 3.69
CA LEU A 21 -2.94 3.47 3.20
C LEU A 21 -1.60 3.91 3.83
N ARG A 22 -1.34 5.22 3.88
CA ARG A 22 -0.17 5.80 4.55
C ARG A 22 -0.15 5.47 6.04
N ALA A 23 -1.30 5.52 6.71
CA ALA A 23 -1.46 5.15 8.11
C ALA A 23 -1.21 3.66 8.35
N ALA A 24 -1.64 2.80 7.41
CA ALA A 24 -1.36 1.36 7.42
C ALA A 24 0.11 1.00 7.14
N GLY A 25 0.93 2.00 6.77
CA GLY A 25 2.37 1.86 6.48
C GLY A 25 2.70 1.80 4.99
N VAL A 26 1.71 1.91 4.10
CA VAL A 26 1.90 1.90 2.65
C VAL A 26 1.94 3.32 2.14
N LYS A 27 3.15 3.85 1.98
CA LYS A 27 3.39 5.25 1.55
C LYS A 27 3.72 5.40 0.06
N THR A 28 3.99 4.29 -0.61
CA THR A 28 4.49 4.28 -1.99
C THR A 28 3.84 3.16 -2.78
N VAL A 29 3.75 3.35 -4.11
CA VAL A 29 3.26 2.34 -5.05
C VAL A 29 4.10 1.05 -4.99
N ASN A 30 5.39 1.16 -4.68
CA ASN A 30 6.27 0.00 -4.48
C ASN A 30 5.93 -0.81 -3.21
N SER A 31 5.47 -0.16 -2.12
CA SER A 31 4.96 -0.89 -0.96
C SER A 31 3.60 -1.51 -1.26
N LEU A 32 2.74 -0.81 -2.00
CA LEU A 32 1.42 -1.31 -2.38
C LEU A 32 1.53 -2.55 -3.28
N SER A 33 2.44 -2.56 -4.26
CA SER A 33 2.64 -3.68 -5.19
C SER A 33 3.10 -4.98 -4.51
N LYS A 34 3.72 -4.86 -3.33
CA LYS A 34 4.21 -5.96 -2.48
C LYS A 34 3.28 -6.26 -1.32
N ALA A 35 2.26 -5.44 -1.10
CA ALA A 35 1.33 -5.60 0.01
C ALA A 35 0.34 -6.73 -0.27
N ASP A 36 -0.14 -7.32 0.82
CA ASP A 36 -1.12 -8.38 0.79
C ASP A 36 -2.52 -7.75 0.68
N PRO A 37 -3.27 -7.94 -0.42
CA PRO A 37 -4.54 -7.25 -0.64
C PRO A 37 -5.57 -7.57 0.46
N LYS A 38 -5.50 -8.78 1.03
CA LYS A 38 -6.37 -9.20 2.12
C LYS A 38 -6.11 -8.40 3.40
N LYS A 39 -4.83 -8.27 3.79
CA LYS A 39 -4.43 -7.46 4.96
C LYS A 39 -4.66 -5.97 4.75
N LEU A 40 -4.56 -5.49 3.51
CA LEU A 40 -4.90 -4.11 3.18
C LEU A 40 -6.38 -3.84 3.38
N ALA A 41 -7.25 -4.72 2.88
CA ALA A 41 -8.70 -4.59 3.11
C ALA A 41 -9.06 -4.63 4.60
N GLU A 42 -8.38 -5.46 5.40
CA GLU A 42 -8.60 -5.53 6.85
C GLU A 42 -8.06 -4.30 7.61
N LYS A 43 -6.95 -3.70 7.14
CA LYS A 43 -6.33 -2.54 7.81
C LYS A 43 -6.88 -1.20 7.35
N VAL A 44 -7.39 -1.14 6.12
CA VAL A 44 -7.84 0.09 5.49
C VAL A 44 -9.36 0.05 5.45
N ASP A 45 -9.95 0.79 6.37
CA ASP A 45 -11.39 0.94 6.46
C ASP A 45 -11.96 1.54 5.15
N GLY A 46 -13.01 0.91 4.61
CA GLY A 46 -13.60 1.26 3.32
C GLY A 46 -12.87 0.70 2.09
N LEU A 47 -11.86 -0.16 2.27
CA LEU A 47 -11.15 -0.84 1.18
C LEU A 47 -11.62 -2.29 1.08
N GLY A 48 -12.37 -2.63 0.02
CA GLY A 48 -12.82 -4.01 -0.22
C GLY A 48 -11.71 -4.91 -0.80
N GLU A 49 -11.76 -6.21 -0.53
CA GLU A 49 -10.76 -7.19 -1.04
C GLU A 49 -10.58 -7.15 -2.56
N LYS A 50 -11.67 -6.87 -3.30
CA LYS A 50 -11.65 -6.75 -4.76
C LYS A 50 -10.85 -5.52 -5.20
N SER A 51 -11.15 -4.35 -4.61
CA SER A 51 -10.42 -3.11 -4.86
C SER A 51 -8.95 -3.24 -4.45
N ALA A 52 -8.67 -3.91 -3.33
CA ALA A 52 -7.31 -4.19 -2.88
C ALA A 52 -6.49 -4.94 -3.91
N LYS A 53 -7.05 -6.02 -4.48
CA LYS A 53 -6.40 -6.80 -5.54
C LYS A 53 -6.14 -5.95 -6.79
N ASP A 54 -7.08 -5.09 -7.17
CA ASP A 54 -6.92 -4.22 -8.32
C ASP A 54 -5.81 -3.19 -8.10
N PHE A 55 -5.79 -2.54 -6.93
CA PHE A 55 -4.75 -1.58 -6.58
C PHE A 55 -3.35 -2.21 -6.55
N VAL A 56 -3.21 -3.42 -5.99
CA VAL A 56 -1.94 -4.15 -6.00
C VAL A 56 -1.50 -4.45 -7.44
N LYS A 57 -2.42 -4.86 -8.34
CA LYS A 57 -2.12 -5.08 -9.77
C LYS A 57 -1.72 -3.80 -10.50
N GLN A 58 -2.45 -2.70 -10.29
CA GLN A 58 -2.12 -1.41 -10.91
C GLN A 58 -0.76 -0.92 -10.43
N ALA A 59 -0.48 -1.04 -9.13
CA ALA A 59 0.83 -0.72 -8.59
C ALA A 59 1.94 -1.57 -9.20
N GLN A 60 1.74 -2.88 -9.36
CA GLN A 60 2.71 -3.75 -10.05
C GLN A 60 2.94 -3.35 -11.52
N LYS A 61 1.93 -2.81 -12.21
CA LYS A 61 2.12 -2.28 -13.58
C LYS A 61 2.97 -1.01 -13.58
N LEU A 62 2.80 -0.13 -12.60
CA LEU A 62 3.51 1.15 -12.51
C LEU A 62 4.97 1.01 -12.06
N VAL A 63 5.28 0.08 -11.15
CA VAL A 63 6.66 -0.14 -10.65
C VAL A 63 7.34 -1.38 -11.21
N GLY A 64 6.64 -2.17 -12.03
CA GLY A 64 7.08 -3.45 -12.55
C GLY A 64 6.74 -4.63 -11.61
N PRO A 65 6.47 -5.83 -12.16
CA PRO A 65 6.17 -6.99 -11.36
C PRO A 65 7.38 -7.36 -10.51
N PRO A 66 7.25 -7.56 -9.18
CA PRO A 66 8.31 -8.14 -8.40
C PRO A 66 8.51 -9.57 -8.91
N LYS A 67 9.62 -9.84 -9.61
CA LYS A 67 9.96 -11.18 -10.06
C LYS A 67 9.93 -12.15 -8.86
N LYS A 68 8.96 -13.06 -8.88
CA LYS A 68 8.79 -14.32 -8.13
C LYS A 68 8.81 -14.25 -6.59
N LYS A 69 7.66 -14.67 -6.02
CA LYS A 69 7.50 -15.53 -4.83
C LYS A 69 8.67 -15.52 -3.83
N ALA A 70 8.55 -14.71 -2.79
CA ALA A 70 9.02 -15.09 -1.45
C ALA A 70 7.88 -14.82 -0.48
N LYS A 71 7.15 -15.89 -0.14
CA LYS A 71 6.53 -16.01 1.17
C LYS A 71 7.65 -15.81 2.18
N GLU A 72 7.77 -14.63 2.77
CA GLU A 72 8.43 -14.55 4.07
C GLU A 72 7.67 -13.60 4.99
N LYS A 73 7.62 -14.08 6.21
CA LYS A 73 6.76 -13.69 7.32
C LYS A 73 7.13 -12.27 7.78
N LYS A 74 6.12 -11.55 8.31
CA LYS A 74 6.24 -10.37 9.21
C LYS A 74 7.54 -10.43 10.04
N PRO A 75 8.26 -9.32 10.36
CA PRO A 75 7.68 -8.24 11.17
C PRO A 75 8.33 -6.82 11.08
N LYS A 76 7.75 -5.83 11.80
CA LYS A 76 8.31 -4.49 12.19
C LYS A 76 8.31 -3.41 11.08
N ALA A 77 8.06 -2.12 11.32
CA ALA A 77 8.30 -1.28 12.49
C ALA A 77 7.13 -0.27 12.72
N LYS A 78 6.56 -0.21 13.93
CA LYS A 78 6.85 0.82 14.94
C LYS A 78 6.86 2.24 14.37
N LYS A 79 5.76 2.98 14.55
CA LYS A 79 5.87 4.42 14.84
C LYS A 79 6.25 4.51 16.33
N PRO A 80 7.37 5.15 16.68
CA PRO A 80 7.80 5.30 18.06
C PRO A 80 6.84 6.23 18.81
N LYS A 81 6.81 6.04 20.12
CA LYS A 81 6.19 6.91 21.13
C LYS A 81 6.34 8.39 20.76
N LYS A 82 5.25 9.15 20.85
CA LYS A 82 5.33 10.57 21.25
C LYS A 82 4.75 10.67 22.66
N LYS A 83 5.56 10.29 23.64
CA LYS A 83 5.59 10.97 24.94
C LYS A 83 6.24 12.32 24.67
N LYS A 84 5.57 13.40 25.05
CA LYS A 84 6.09 14.76 25.22
C LYS A 84 4.99 15.51 25.97
N ASP A 85 5.14 16.03 27.17
CA ASP A 85 6.08 15.89 28.28
C ASP A 85 5.20 16.10 29.53
#